data_AF-A0A090U469-F1
#
_entry.id   AF-A0A090U469-F1
#
_cell.length_a   1.000
_cell.length_b   1.000
_cell.length_c   1.000
_cell.angle_alpha   90.00
_cell.angle_beta   90.00
_cell.angle_gamma   90.00
#
_symmetry.space_group_name_H-M   'P 1'
#
loop_
_entity.id
_entity.type
_entity.pdbx_description
1 polymer ?
#
loop_
_entity_poly.entity_id
_entity_poly.type
_entity_poly.pdbx_seq_one_letter_code
_entity_poly.pdbx_strand_id
1 'polypeptide(L)'
;MKLNDGVTAEQVASAFATAYEGKPGVRVKGETIPRIQDVENTPFCDIGYKVQGQHIIVVSAIDNLLKGASSQAMQCLNIKNQFAQLTALV
;
A
#
# COMPACT_ATOMS: atom_id res chain seq x y z
N MET A 1 -6.40 -0.74 15.59
CA MET A 1 -7.61 -1.58 15.45
C MET A 1 -7.45 -2.82 16.31
N LYS A 2 -8.55 -3.41 16.81
CA LYS A 2 -8.52 -4.71 17.49
C LYS A 2 -8.69 -5.83 16.46
N LEU A 3 -7.88 -6.88 16.55
CA LEU A 3 -7.94 -8.08 15.73
C LEU A 3 -9.00 -9.04 16.28
N ASN A 4 -9.52 -9.92 15.43
CA ASN A 4 -10.35 -11.03 15.88
C ASN A 4 -9.54 -12.00 16.75
N ASP A 5 -10.22 -12.73 17.63
CA ASP A 5 -9.58 -13.70 18.51
C ASP A 5 -8.85 -14.77 17.69
N GLY A 6 -7.62 -15.11 18.12
CA GLY A 6 -6.78 -16.10 17.48
C GLY A 6 -6.06 -15.65 16.21
N VAL A 7 -6.26 -14.40 15.74
CA VAL A 7 -5.52 -13.88 14.58
C VAL A 7 -4.04 -13.67 14.93
N THR A 8 -3.15 -14.25 14.13
CA THR A 8 -1.70 -14.16 14.33
C THR A 8 -1.04 -13.09 13.45
N ALA A 9 0.18 -12.69 13.80
CA ALA A 9 0.95 -11.73 13.00
C ALA A 9 1.27 -12.28 11.60
N GLU A 10 1.47 -13.59 11.47
CA GLU A 10 1.70 -14.27 10.19
C GLU A 10 0.46 -14.22 9.30
N GLN A 11 -0.73 -14.36 9.88
CA GLN A 11 -1.99 -14.23 9.13
C GLN A 11 -2.19 -12.79 8.64
N VAL A 12 -1.84 -11.79 9.46
CA VAL A 12 -1.85 -10.38 9.02
C VAL A 12 -0.86 -10.16 7.88
N ALA A 13 0.37 -10.66 8.00
CA ALA A 13 1.39 -10.52 6.97
C ALA A 13 0.97 -11.20 5.66
N SER A 14 0.42 -12.40 5.74
CA SER A 14 -0.13 -13.14 4.61
C SER A 14 -1.26 -12.35 3.94
N ALA A 15 -2.20 -11.79 4.72
CA ALA A 15 -3.30 -11.00 4.18
C ALA A 15 -2.83 -9.78 3.38
N PHE A 16 -1.85 -9.03 3.90
CA PHE A 16 -1.26 -7.89 3.16
C PHE A 16 -0.50 -8.35 1.91
N ALA A 17 0.30 -9.42 2.01
CA ALA A 17 1.05 -9.96 0.88
C ALA A 17 0.11 -10.41 -0.25
N THR A 18 -0.92 -11.20 0.07
CA THR A 18 -1.91 -11.68 -0.92
C THR A 18 -2.74 -10.53 -1.50
N ALA A 19 -3.17 -9.56 -0.70
CA ALA A 19 -4.00 -8.45 -1.20
C ALA A 19 -3.28 -7.57 -2.23
N TYR A 20 -1.96 -7.39 -2.04
CA TYR A 20 -1.14 -6.51 -2.88
C TYR A 20 -0.19 -7.27 -3.83
N GLU A 21 -0.33 -8.59 -3.91
CA GLU A 21 0.39 -9.40 -4.90
C GLU A 21 0.05 -8.91 -6.32
N GLY A 22 1.09 -8.65 -7.11
CA GLY A 22 0.95 -8.12 -8.47
C GLY A 22 0.32 -6.72 -8.55
N LYS A 23 0.29 -5.95 -7.46
CA LYS A 23 -0.18 -4.54 -7.45
C LYS A 23 1.02 -3.58 -7.45
N PRO A 24 1.55 -3.19 -8.63
CA PRO A 24 2.83 -2.48 -8.71
C PRO A 24 2.82 -1.07 -8.10
N GLY A 25 1.63 -0.48 -7.88
CA GLY A 25 1.47 0.82 -7.23
C GLY A 25 1.45 0.79 -5.69
N VAL A 26 1.63 -0.38 -5.07
CA VAL A 26 1.63 -0.54 -3.60
C VAL A 26 2.90 -1.26 -3.15
N ARG A 27 3.56 -0.72 -2.12
CA ARG A 27 4.77 -1.31 -1.52
C ARG A 27 4.46 -1.69 -0.08
N VAL A 28 4.30 -3.00 0.18
CA VAL A 28 4.12 -3.52 1.55
C VAL A 28 5.48 -3.57 2.23
N LYS A 29 5.67 -2.74 3.26
CA LYS A 29 6.90 -2.62 4.06
C LYS A 29 6.93 -3.55 5.28
N GLY A 30 5.86 -4.32 5.47
CA GLY A 30 5.68 -5.22 6.60
C GLY A 30 5.72 -4.46 7.92
N GLU A 31 6.66 -4.84 8.77
CA GLU A 31 6.87 -4.25 10.09
C GLU A 31 7.55 -2.87 10.11
N THR A 32 8.01 -2.39 8.96
CA THR A 32 8.64 -1.07 8.85
C THR A 32 7.56 -0.01 8.63
N ILE A 33 7.51 1.00 9.50
CA ILE A 33 6.57 2.13 9.36
C ILE A 33 7.09 3.08 8.26
N PRO A 34 6.29 3.37 7.22
CA PRO A 34 6.71 4.24 6.13
C PRO A 34 6.85 5.69 6.58
N ARG A 35 7.78 6.41 5.94
CA ARG A 35 7.97 7.85 6.14
C ARG A 35 7.40 8.61 4.94
N ILE A 36 6.86 9.80 5.18
CA ILE A 36 6.25 10.62 4.12
C ILE A 36 7.29 10.97 3.04
N GLN A 37 8.54 11.19 3.41
CA GLN A 37 9.62 11.53 2.48
C GLN A 37 9.95 10.40 1.49
N ASP A 38 9.61 9.14 1.81
CA ASP A 38 9.89 7.98 0.95
C ASP A 38 8.85 7.81 -0.18
N VAL A 39 7.75 8.59 -0.14
CA VAL A 39 6.63 8.54 -1.09
C VAL A 39 6.36 9.87 -1.79
N GLU A 40 6.88 10.97 -1.25
CA GLU A 40 6.80 12.31 -1.85
C GLU A 40 7.31 12.29 -3.31
N ASN A 41 6.57 12.92 -4.22
CA ASN A 41 6.85 12.93 -5.65
C ASN A 41 6.91 11.53 -6.30
N THR A 42 6.23 10.53 -5.72
CA THR A 42 6.10 9.19 -6.31
C THR A 42 4.64 8.75 -6.47
N PRO A 43 4.32 7.81 -7.38
CA PRO A 43 2.97 7.27 -7.53
C PRO A 43 2.66 6.11 -6.56
N PHE A 44 3.49 5.88 -5.55
CA PHE A 44 3.37 4.69 -4.69
C PHE A 44 2.55 4.95 -3.44
N CYS A 45 1.92 3.89 -2.94
CA CYS A 45 1.40 3.81 -1.59
C CYS A 45 2.26 2.83 -0.80
N ASP A 46 2.91 3.32 0.26
CA ASP A 46 3.66 2.49 1.18
C ASP A 46 2.79 2.12 2.36
N ILE A 47 2.76 0.83 2.70
CA ILE A 47 1.95 0.32 3.81
C ILE A 47 2.86 -0.42 4.77
N GLY A 48 2.85 0.00 6.04
CA GLY A 48 3.49 -0.69 7.15
C GLY A 48 2.49 -0.99 8.27
N TYR A 49 2.81 -1.95 9.12
CA TYR A 49 1.96 -2.29 10.25
C TYR A 49 2.78 -2.83 11.44
N LYS A 50 2.22 -2.73 12.64
CA LYS A 50 2.73 -3.38 13.86
C LYS A 50 1.59 -4.12 14.55
N VAL A 51 1.84 -5.38 14.92
CA VAL A 51 0.89 -6.21 15.66
C VAL A 51 1.42 -6.45 17.06
N GLN A 52 0.59 -6.24 18.08
CA GLN A 52 0.90 -6.52 19.47
C GLN A 52 -0.33 -7.10 20.17
N GLY A 53 -0.25 -8.38 20.56
CA GLY A 53 -1.40 -9.12 21.08
C GLY A 53 -2.56 -9.08 20.09
N GLN A 54 -3.75 -8.68 20.55
CA GLN A 54 -4.93 -8.52 19.70
C GLN A 54 -5.05 -7.13 19.06
N HIS A 55 -3.98 -6.35 18.98
CA HIS A 55 -4.04 -5.00 18.40
C HIS A 55 -3.10 -4.87 17.22
N ILE A 56 -3.56 -4.12 16.21
CA ILE A 56 -2.78 -3.76 15.04
C ILE A 56 -2.82 -2.24 14.83
N ILE A 57 -1.67 -1.67 14.52
CA ILE A 57 -1.54 -0.32 13.97
C ILE A 57 -1.13 -0.48 12.51
N VAL A 58 -1.88 0.13 11.59
CA VAL A 58 -1.56 0.16 10.16
C VAL A 58 -1.31 1.61 9.79
N VAL A 59 -0.22 1.85 9.07
CA VAL A 59 0.17 3.17 8.59
C VAL A 59 0.36 3.09 7.09
N SER A 60 -0.31 3.96 6.35
CA SER A 60 -0.05 4.17 4.93
C SER A 60 0.52 5.56 4.68
N ALA A 61 1.42 5.67 3.72
CA ALA A 61 1.97 6.93 3.25
C ALA A 61 1.79 7.02 1.72
N ILE A 62 1.34 8.19 1.26
CA ILE A 62 1.22 8.54 -0.15
C ILE A 62 1.64 9.99 -0.36
N ASP A 63 2.06 10.33 -1.57
CA ASP A 63 1.94 11.70 -2.05
C ASP A 63 0.46 11.99 -2.36
N ASN A 64 -0.08 13.06 -1.78
CA ASN A 64 -1.50 13.40 -1.88
C ASN A 64 -1.90 13.95 -3.26
N LEU A 65 -0.98 14.54 -4.01
CA LEU A 65 -1.24 15.06 -5.36
C LEU A 65 -1.02 13.99 -6.43
N LEU A 66 -0.14 13.02 -6.17
CA LEU A 66 0.09 11.88 -7.04
C LEU A 66 -0.83 10.73 -6.69
N LYS A 67 -0.42 9.82 -5.81
CA LYS A 67 -1.19 8.60 -5.51
C LYS A 67 -2.54 8.91 -4.86
N GLY A 68 -2.67 10.07 -4.21
CA GLY A 68 -3.94 10.59 -3.71
C GLY A 68 -4.86 11.19 -4.78
N ALA A 69 -4.35 11.52 -5.97
CA ALA A 69 -5.12 12.16 -7.03
C ALA A 69 -4.63 11.80 -8.45
N SER A 70 -3.68 12.56 -9.01
CA SER A 70 -3.37 12.54 -10.44
C SER A 70 -2.79 11.22 -10.94
N SER A 71 -1.85 10.61 -10.20
CA SER A 71 -1.24 9.34 -10.62
C SER A 71 -2.22 8.18 -10.48
N GLN A 72 -3.13 8.22 -9.51
CA GLN A 72 -4.22 7.24 -9.40
C GLN A 72 -5.20 7.37 -10.57
N ALA A 73 -5.55 8.59 -10.99
CA ALA A 73 -6.39 8.82 -12.16
C ALA A 73 -5.73 8.29 -13.45
N MET A 74 -4.44 8.56 -13.64
CA MET A 74 -3.66 8.02 -14.75
C MET A 74 -3.53 6.49 -14.69
N GLN A 75 -3.35 5.90 -13.51
CA GLN A 75 -3.36 4.44 -13.35
C GLN A 75 -4.71 3.84 -13.75
N CYS A 76 -5.83 4.45 -13.37
CA CYS A 76 -7.16 4.04 -13.81
C CYS A 76 -7.33 4.17 -15.33
N LEU A 77 -6.81 5.23 -15.93
CA LEU A 77 -6.81 5.41 -17.39
C LEU A 77 -5.98 4.33 -18.08
N ASN A 78 -4.80 4.01 -17.55
CA ASN A 78 -3.95 2.94 -18.08
C ASN A 78 -4.67 1.60 -18.05
N ILE A 79 -5.31 1.24 -16.92
CA ILE A 79 -6.12 0.02 -16.79
C ILE A 79 -7.25 0.01 -17.82
N LYS A 80 -8.00 1.13 -17.95
CA LYS A 80 -9.13 1.23 -18.87
C LYS A 80 -8.72 1.03 -20.33
N ASN A 81 -7.54 1.51 -20.70
CA ASN A 81 -6.99 1.41 -22.05
C ASN A 81 -6.04 0.21 -22.23
N GLN A 82 -5.97 -0.70 -21.24
CA GLN A 82 -5.15 -1.92 -21.29
C GLN A 82 -3.64 -1.65 -21.43
N PHE A 83 -3.17 -0.49 -21.00
CA PHE A 83 -1.74 -0.23 -20.83
C PHE A 83 -1.23 -0.84 -19.51
N ALA A 84 0.09 -0.99 -19.40
CA ALA A 84 0.71 -1.32 -18.11
C ALA A 84 0.32 -0.27 -17.06
N GLN A 85 0.00 -0.72 -15.84
CA GLN A 85 -0.61 0.16 -14.83
C GLN A 85 0.23 1.40 -14.49
N LEU A 86 1.56 1.29 -14.53
CA LEU A 86 2.48 2.38 -14.20
C LEU A 86 3.00 3.16 -15.43
N THR A 87 2.43 2.95 -16.62
CA THR A 87 2.80 3.74 -17.81
C THR A 87 2.70 5.23 -17.51
N ALA A 88 3.77 5.98 -17.80
CA ALA A 88 3.91 7.42 -17.55
C ALA A 88 3.85 7.86 -16.08
N LEU A 89 4.06 6.95 -15.12
CA LEU A 89 4.03 7.25 -13.68
C LEU A 89 5.38 7.01 -12.97
N VAL A 90 6.27 6.22 -13.57
CA VAL A 90 7.61 5.87 -13.06
C VAL A 90 8.68 6.09 -14.11
#